data_AF-A0A965ULB6-F1
#
_entry.id   AF-A0A965ULB6-F1
#
_cell.length_a   1.000
_cell.length_b   1.000
_cell.length_c   1.000
_cell.angle_alpha   90.00
_cell.angle_beta   90.00
_cell.angle_gamma   90.00
#
_symmetry.space_group_name_H-M   'P 1'
#
loop_
_entity.id
_entity.type
_entity.pdbx_description
1 polymer ?
#
loop_
_entity_poly.entity_id
_entity_poly.type
_entity_poly.pdbx_seq_one_letter_code
_entity_poly.pdbx_strand_id
1 'polypeptide(L)'
;MKNTITMGNDEFILYIRKNYNCSLTNDRIGKLVWSWILNNSKEIDKTKDIERNVPCLWQNSRLRKTFGFRLPRTASQITFNRKLLPKLFSYLDQLGEIYRADEQFDFRKRIEEEEHKNMPELDF
;
A
#
# COMPACT_ATOMS: atom_id res chain seq x y z
N MET A 1 -1.87 -26.97 14.85
CA MET A 1 -1.34 -25.80 14.13
C MET A 1 -2.29 -24.62 14.33
N LYS A 2 -1.80 -23.38 14.46
CA LYS A 2 -2.67 -22.19 14.50
C LYS A 2 -3.34 -22.00 13.12
N ASN A 3 -4.66 -21.90 13.12
CA ASN A 3 -5.49 -21.68 11.91
C ASN A 3 -5.66 -20.20 11.56
N THR A 4 -5.23 -19.31 12.45
CA THR A 4 -5.26 -17.86 12.26
C THR A 4 -3.85 -17.30 12.19
N ILE A 5 -3.72 -16.14 11.56
CA ILE A 5 -2.50 -15.34 11.47
C ILE A 5 -2.89 -13.88 11.69
N THR A 6 -2.02 -13.13 12.37
CA THR A 6 -2.14 -11.68 12.53
C THR A 6 -1.15 -11.03 11.58
N MET A 7 -1.62 -10.14 10.71
CA MET A 7 -0.79 -9.40 9.77
C MET A 7 -1.20 -7.94 9.70
N GLY A 8 -0.23 -7.09 9.40
CA GLY A 8 -0.39 -5.65 9.31
C GLY A 8 -0.62 -5.15 7.90
N ASN A 9 -1.37 -4.06 7.77
CA ASN A 9 -1.51 -3.36 6.48
C ASN A 9 -0.15 -2.92 5.92
N ASP A 10 0.82 -2.62 6.78
CA ASP A 10 2.19 -2.28 6.40
C ASP A 10 2.91 -3.42 5.66
N GLU A 11 2.67 -4.69 6.04
CA GLU A 11 3.25 -5.84 5.34
C GLU A 11 2.71 -5.98 3.91
N PHE A 12 1.41 -5.78 3.72
CA PHE A 12 0.78 -5.84 2.39
C PHE A 12 1.20 -4.66 1.50
N ILE A 13 1.28 -3.46 2.08
CA ILE A 13 1.81 -2.28 1.39
C ILE A 13 3.26 -2.52 0.99
N LEU A 14 4.08 -3.04 1.89
CA LEU A 14 5.49 -3.33 1.61
C LEU A 14 5.64 -4.36 0.50
N TYR A 15 4.80 -5.40 0.47
CA TYR A 15 4.78 -6.38 -0.61
C TYR A 15 4.54 -5.72 -1.96
N ILE A 16 3.48 -4.92 -2.10
CA ILE A 16 3.18 -4.22 -3.35
C ILE A 16 4.34 -3.28 -3.74
N ARG A 17 4.87 -2.51 -2.79
CA ARG A 17 5.96 -1.56 -3.05
C ARG A 17 7.29 -2.20 -3.44
N LYS A 18 7.54 -3.45 -3.04
CA LYS A 18 8.74 -4.19 -3.42
C LYS A 18 8.65 -4.83 -4.81
N ASN A 19 7.44 -5.22 -5.22
CA ASN A 19 7.27 -6.04 -6.42
C ASN A 19 6.66 -5.27 -7.61
N TYR A 20 6.00 -4.13 -7.37
CA TYR A 20 5.27 -3.40 -8.40
C TYR A 20 5.51 -1.89 -8.34
N ASN A 21 5.57 -1.25 -9.52
CA ASN A 21 5.47 0.20 -9.64
C ASN A 21 4.00 0.63 -9.56
N CYS A 22 3.38 0.50 -8.39
CA CYS A 22 1.95 0.75 -8.20
C CYS A 22 1.66 2.25 -7.98
N SER A 23 0.74 2.81 -8.75
CA SER A 23 0.27 4.21 -8.68
C SER A 23 -0.62 4.51 -7.47
N LEU A 24 -1.21 3.49 -6.84
CA LEU A 24 -2.05 3.69 -5.66
C LEU A 24 -1.24 4.26 -4.51
N THR A 25 -1.86 5.10 -3.69
CA THR A 25 -1.31 5.57 -2.42
C THR A 25 -1.35 4.46 -1.36
N ASN A 26 -0.48 4.55 -0.34
CA ASN A 26 -0.42 3.55 0.73
C ASN A 26 -1.76 3.38 1.48
N ASP A 27 -2.51 4.48 1.67
CA ASP A 27 -3.84 4.43 2.30
C ASP A 27 -4.87 3.70 1.42
N ARG A 28 -4.81 3.88 0.10
CA ARG A 28 -5.70 3.19 -0.85
C ARG A 28 -5.40 1.70 -0.89
N ILE A 29 -4.12 1.32 -0.95
CA ILE A 29 -3.69 -0.08 -0.88
C ILE A 29 -4.23 -0.71 0.42
N GLY A 30 -3.98 -0.07 1.57
CA GLY A 30 -4.46 -0.56 2.86
C GLY A 30 -5.98 -0.75 2.89
N LYS A 31 -6.77 0.21 2.39
CA LYS A 31 -8.24 0.12 2.34
C LYS A 31 -8.75 -1.02 1.45
N LEU A 32 -8.11 -1.24 0.29
CA LEU A 32 -8.49 -2.29 -0.65
C LEU A 32 -8.22 -3.67 -0.06
N VAL A 33 -7.01 -3.87 0.46
CA VAL A 33 -6.62 -5.13 1.10
C VAL A 33 -7.51 -5.43 2.30
N TRP A 34 -7.77 -4.42 3.13
CA TRP A 34 -8.67 -4.55 4.26
C TRP A 34 -10.07 -5.02 3.86
N SER A 35 -10.66 -4.34 2.87
CA SER A 35 -11.99 -4.67 2.35
C SER A 35 -12.02 -6.09 1.79
N TRP A 36 -10.96 -6.49 1.09
CA TRP A 36 -10.84 -7.84 0.56
C TRP A 36 -10.81 -8.89 1.67
N ILE A 37 -10.01 -8.68 2.74
CA ILE A 37 -9.92 -9.62 3.86
C ILE A 37 -11.27 -9.76 4.56
N LEU A 38 -11.98 -8.65 4.81
CA LEU A 38 -13.31 -8.68 5.43
C LEU A 38 -14.34 -9.41 4.57
N ASN A 39 -14.32 -9.22 3.26
CA ASN A 39 -15.28 -9.85 2.36
C ASN A 39 -15.02 -11.35 2.14
N ASN A 40 -13.77 -11.80 2.33
CA ASN A 40 -13.37 -13.19 2.11
C ASN A 40 -13.23 -14.00 3.41
N SER A 41 -13.30 -13.33 4.57
CA SER A 41 -13.25 -13.98 5.87
C SER A 41 -14.65 -14.08 6.45
N LYS A 42 -15.13 -15.30 6.69
CA LYS A 42 -16.49 -15.54 7.17
C LYS A 42 -16.75 -15.11 8.62
N GLU A 43 -15.71 -14.87 9.41
CA GLU A 43 -15.82 -14.82 10.89
C GLU A 43 -15.00 -13.68 11.53
N ILE A 44 -14.57 -12.65 10.80
CA ILE A 44 -13.81 -11.56 11.42
C ILE A 44 -14.72 -10.69 12.28
N ASP A 45 -14.45 -10.67 13.57
CA ASP A 45 -15.01 -9.72 14.51
C ASP A 45 -14.21 -8.41 14.48
N LYS A 46 -14.83 -7.35 13.96
CA LYS A 46 -14.20 -6.01 13.84
C LYS A 46 -13.75 -5.39 15.17
N THR A 47 -14.17 -5.94 16.31
CA THR A 47 -13.81 -5.45 17.65
C THR A 47 -12.68 -6.24 18.30
N LYS A 48 -12.48 -7.51 17.91
CA LYS A 48 -11.49 -8.41 18.54
C LYS A 48 -10.34 -8.77 17.61
N ASP A 49 -10.64 -8.97 16.34
CA ASP A 49 -9.67 -9.43 15.35
C ASP A 49 -8.92 -8.27 14.70
N ILE A 50 -9.23 -7.04 15.09
CA ILE A 50 -8.69 -5.82 14.50
C ILE A 50 -8.08 -4.95 15.60
N GLU A 51 -6.77 -4.79 15.52
CA GLU A 51 -6.03 -3.83 16.34
C GLU A 51 -5.65 -2.64 15.48
N ARG A 52 -6.07 -1.44 15.89
CA ARG A 52 -5.80 -0.19 15.16
C ARG A 52 -4.67 0.57 15.82
N ASN A 53 -3.99 1.41 15.04
CA ASN A 53 -2.93 2.30 15.51
C ASN A 53 -1.70 1.58 16.11
N VAL A 54 -1.43 0.34 15.68
CA VAL A 54 -0.23 -0.39 16.06
C VAL A 54 0.99 0.27 15.40
N PRO A 55 2.12 0.46 16.09
CA PRO A 55 3.34 0.98 15.47
C PRO A 55 3.72 0.18 14.22
N CYS A 56 3.99 0.90 13.12
CA CYS A 56 4.45 0.29 11.88
C CYS A 56 5.86 -0.27 12.08
N LEU A 57 5.99 -1.60 12.06
CA LEU A 57 7.25 -2.28 12.37
C LEU A 57 8.33 -1.99 11.32
N TRP A 58 7.90 -1.65 10.11
CA TRP A 58 8.77 -1.43 8.96
C TRP A 58 9.19 0.04 8.80
N GLN A 59 8.70 0.96 9.63
CA GLN A 59 9.01 2.40 9.55
C GLN A 59 10.49 2.71 9.84
N ASN A 60 11.15 1.90 10.68
CA ASN A 60 12.54 2.12 11.09
C ASN A 60 13.56 1.44 10.15
N SER A 61 13.09 0.76 9.11
CA SER A 61 13.98 0.15 8.14
C SER A 61 14.63 1.24 7.29
N ARG A 62 15.97 1.24 7.20
CA ARG A 62 16.76 2.10 6.29
C ARG A 62 16.51 1.77 4.80
N LEU A 63 15.35 1.18 4.47
CA LEU A 63 14.97 0.81 3.13
C LEU A 63 14.80 2.10 2.32
N ARG A 64 15.63 2.22 1.29
CA ARG A 64 15.63 3.33 0.34
C ARG A 64 14.21 3.64 -0.09
N LYS A 65 13.82 4.91 0.10
CA LYS A 65 12.66 5.61 -0.47
C LYS A 65 11.87 4.74 -1.45
N THR A 66 10.88 3.98 -0.97
CA THR A 66 9.89 3.34 -1.83
C THR A 66 9.07 4.45 -2.48
N PHE A 67 9.42 4.82 -3.72
CA PHE A 67 8.68 5.72 -4.62
C PHE A 67 7.84 6.82 -3.93
N GLY A 68 8.47 7.66 -3.10
CA GLY A 68 7.82 8.85 -2.53
C GLY A 68 6.73 8.64 -1.47
N PHE A 69 6.35 7.41 -1.13
CA PHE A 69 5.29 7.14 -0.13
C PHE A 69 5.87 6.47 1.10
N ARG A 70 6.19 7.25 2.14
CA ARG A 70 6.59 6.72 3.45
C ARG A 70 5.53 5.74 3.94
N LEU A 71 5.95 4.62 4.51
CA LEU A 71 5.02 3.75 5.24
C LEU A 71 4.34 4.57 6.34
N PRO A 72 3.05 4.30 6.62
CA PRO A 72 2.34 5.02 7.66
C PRO A 72 3.03 4.80 9.01
N ARG A 73 2.95 5.79 9.91
CA ARG A 73 3.55 5.71 11.26
C ARG A 73 2.95 4.56 12.08
N THR A 74 1.68 4.27 11.83
CA THR A 74 0.95 3.17 12.43
C THR A 74 0.27 2.34 11.34
N ALA A 75 0.07 1.06 11.61
CA ALA A 75 -0.66 0.14 10.77
C ALA A 75 -1.80 -0.50 11.58
N SER A 76 -2.85 -0.92 10.90
CA SER A 76 -3.84 -1.81 11.53
C SER A 76 -3.37 -3.24 11.37
N GLN A 77 -3.47 -4.02 12.43
CA GLN A 77 -3.21 -5.46 12.44
C GLN A 77 -4.55 -6.19 12.38
N ILE A 78 -4.64 -7.21 11.55
CA ILE A 78 -5.84 -8.02 11.36
C ILE A 78 -5.52 -9.49 11.57
N THR A 79 -6.32 -10.14 12.41
CA THR A 79 -6.24 -11.58 12.67
C THR A 79 -7.28 -12.29 11.81
N PHE A 80 -6.84 -13.21 10.96
CA PHE A 80 -7.73 -13.90 10.02
C PHE A 80 -7.27 -15.33 9.71
N ASN A 81 -8.11 -16.10 9.03
CA ASN A 81 -7.81 -17.48 8.67
C ASN A 81 -6.62 -17.56 7.69
N ARG A 82 -5.54 -18.22 8.10
CA ARG A 82 -4.30 -18.35 7.31
C ARG A 82 -4.51 -19.01 5.95
N LYS A 83 -5.58 -19.79 5.76
CA LYS A 83 -5.90 -20.44 4.47
C LYS A 83 -6.23 -19.42 3.37
N LEU A 84 -6.51 -18.17 3.72
CA LEU A 84 -6.76 -17.09 2.78
C LEU A 84 -5.48 -16.51 2.18
N LEU A 85 -4.30 -16.77 2.77
CA LEU A 85 -3.04 -16.17 2.33
C LEU A 85 -2.77 -16.38 0.82
N PRO A 86 -2.88 -17.58 0.23
CA PRO A 86 -2.63 -17.74 -1.20
C PRO A 86 -3.51 -16.84 -2.06
N LYS A 87 -4.81 -16.79 -1.75
CA LYS A 87 -5.77 -15.94 -2.49
C LYS A 87 -5.53 -14.45 -2.25
N LEU A 88 -5.13 -14.07 -1.03
CA LEU A 88 -4.80 -12.70 -0.67
C LEU A 88 -3.59 -12.23 -1.48
N PHE A 89 -2.53 -13.02 -1.56
CA PHE A 89 -1.35 -12.65 -2.35
C PHE A 89 -1.65 -12.58 -3.84
N SER A 90 -2.45 -13.50 -4.40
CA SER A 90 -2.93 -13.35 -5.79
C SER A 90 -3.72 -12.07 -6.01
N TYR A 91 -4.49 -11.60 -5.02
CA TYR A 91 -5.17 -10.31 -5.10
C TYR A 91 -4.20 -9.12 -5.02
N LEU A 92 -3.14 -9.21 -4.21
CA LEU A 92 -2.09 -8.18 -4.19
C LEU A 92 -1.37 -8.08 -5.53
N ASP A 93 -1.10 -9.22 -6.18
CA ASP A 93 -0.49 -9.26 -7.51
C ASP A 93 -1.39 -8.56 -8.54
N GLN A 94 -2.69 -8.86 -8.52
CA GLN A 94 -3.69 -8.18 -9.36
C GLN A 94 -3.71 -6.67 -9.11
N LEU A 95 -3.70 -6.22 -7.86
CA LEU A 95 -3.64 -4.79 -7.54
C LEU A 95 -2.36 -4.14 -8.08
N GLY A 96 -1.22 -4.82 -7.94
CA GLY A 96 0.06 -4.35 -8.44
C GLY A 96 0.08 -4.16 -9.96
N GLU A 97 -0.50 -5.10 -10.69
CA GLU A 97 -0.58 -5.06 -12.17
C GLU A 97 -1.64 -4.07 -12.67
N ILE A 98 -2.85 -4.08 -12.10
CA ILE A 98 -3.95 -3.21 -12.54
C ILE A 98 -3.59 -1.73 -12.36
N TYR A 99 -2.94 -1.40 -11.23
CA TYR A 99 -2.60 -0.03 -10.89
C TYR A 99 -1.14 0.28 -11.18
N ARG A 100 -0.53 -0.36 -12.18
CA ARG A 100 0.81 0.01 -12.61
C ARG A 100 0.84 1.50 -12.98
N ALA A 101 1.80 2.22 -12.43
CA ALA A 101 2.07 3.59 -12.80
C ALA A 101 2.71 3.53 -14.19
N ASP A 102 1.87 3.63 -15.22
CA ASP A 102 2.32 3.81 -16.59
C ASP A 102 3.22 5.06 -16.64
N GLU A 103 4.30 5.00 -17.41
CA GLU A 103 5.29 6.09 -17.55
C GLU A 103 4.67 7.45 -17.96
N GLN A 104 3.39 7.49 -18.34
CA GLN A 104 2.65 8.71 -18.66
C GLN A 104 2.56 9.71 -17.48
N PHE A 105 2.54 9.24 -16.22
CA PHE A 105 2.53 10.17 -15.07
C PHE A 105 3.88 10.86 -14.87
N ASP A 106 4.97 10.19 -15.23
CA ASP A 106 6.33 10.76 -15.21
C ASP A 106 6.50 11.78 -16.35
N PHE A 107 5.86 11.54 -17.50
CA PHE A 107 5.89 12.48 -18.64
C PHE A 107 5.18 13.81 -18.33
N ARG A 108 3.99 13.79 -17.71
CA ARG A 108 3.28 15.03 -17.34
C ARG A 108 4.05 15.86 -16.31
N LYS A 109 4.65 15.20 -15.32
CA LYS A 109 5.44 15.89 -14.30
C LYS A 109 6.71 16.52 -14.88
N ARG A 110 7.38 15.84 -15.83
CA ARG A 110 8.53 16.40 -16.55
C ARG A 110 8.14 17.58 -17.45
N ILE A 111 6.98 17.52 -18.12
CA ILE A 111 6.47 18.64 -18.91
C ILE A 111 6.17 19.85 -18.01
N GLU A 112 5.48 19.67 -16.88
CA GLU A 112 5.21 20.76 -15.94
C GLU A 112 6.49 21.36 -15.33
N GLU A 113 7.50 20.53 -15.03
CA GLU A 113 8.81 20.99 -14.53
C GLU A 113 9.64 21.71 -15.61
N GLU A 114 9.50 21.35 -16.90
CA GLU A 114 10.13 22.06 -18.02
C GLU A 114 9.40 23.35 -18.39
N GLU A 115 8.06 23.36 -18.37
CA GLU A 115 7.26 24.57 -18.59
C GLU A 115 7.51 25.61 -17.50
N HIS A 116 7.64 25.20 -16.23
CA HIS A 116 7.97 26.10 -15.13
C HIS A 116 9.42 26.62 -15.19
N LYS A 117 10.36 25.88 -15.80
CA LYS A 117 11.73 26.37 -16.06
C LYS A 117 11.82 27.35 -17.23
N ASN A 118 10.89 27.25 -18.18
CA ASN A 118 10.86 28.08 -19.38
C ASN A 118 9.87 29.26 -19.28
N MET A 119 9.19 29.44 -18.15
CA MET A 119 8.42 30.66 -17.89
C MET A 119 9.38 31.84 -17.71
N PRO A 120 9.28 32.92 -18.52
CA PRO A 120 10.05 34.12 -18.28
C PRO A 120 9.64 34.71 -16.93
N GLU A 121 10.64 35.04 -16.10
CA GLU A 121 10.41 35.79 -14.86
C GLU A 121 9.77 37.13 -15.22
N LEU A 122 8.50 37.31 -14.84
CA LEU A 122 7.84 38.60 -14.93
C LEU A 122 8.28 39.40 -13.71
N ASP A 123 9.24 40.30 -13.92
CA ASP A 123 9.55 41.37 -12.98
C ASP A 123 8.34 42.30 -12.88
N PHE A 124 7.69 42.29 -11.71
CA PHE A 124 6.71 43.29 -11.30
C PHE A 124 7.34 44.27 -10.30
#